data_AF-A0A2N3W7T1-F1
#
_entry.id   AF-A0A2N3W7T1-F1
#
_cell.length_a   1.000
_cell.length_b   1.000
_cell.length_c   1.000
_cell.angle_alpha   90.00
_cell.angle_beta   90.00
_cell.angle_gamma   90.00
#
_symmetry.space_group_name_H-M   'P 1'
#
loop_
_entity.id
_entity.type
_entity.pdbx_description
1 polymer ?
#
loop_
_entity_poly.entity_id
_entity_poly.type
_entity_poly.pdbx_seq_one_letter_code
_entity_poly.pdbx_strand_id
1 'polypeptide(L)'
;MSGRPTPHLPSQGAELGTAAPFYPQLGELAADTAKDGRVGVVVTLPGAGAATYHLRPPGGGAEWSAPADASTLKPVPAKVTHATLLVTDAVYDPRAKQVSLAILVHHEDGDSSEAALILTPSDMEQLHAHTGRFLADHEWLPGGAP
;
A
#
# COMPACT_ATOMS: atom_id res chain seq x y z
N MET A 1 52.37 1.10 -5.79
CA MET A 1 51.35 1.06 -4.72
C MET A 1 50.07 1.67 -5.29
N SER A 2 49.14 0.85 -5.75
CA SER A 2 47.92 1.29 -6.44
C SER A 2 46.72 1.00 -5.52
N GLY A 3 46.06 2.05 -5.04
CA GLY A 3 44.90 1.95 -4.15
C GLY A 3 43.65 1.57 -4.94
N ARG A 4 42.90 0.58 -4.44
CA ARG A 4 41.59 0.19 -4.97
C ARG A 4 40.56 1.30 -4.71
N PRO A 5 39.76 1.72 -5.70
CA PRO A 5 38.57 2.53 -5.44
C PRO A 5 37.47 1.66 -4.84
N THR A 6 36.91 2.12 -3.73
CA THR A 6 35.74 1.56 -3.05
C THR A 6 34.53 1.62 -3.99
N PRO A 7 33.76 0.53 -4.17
CA PRO A 7 32.46 0.61 -4.81
C PRO A 7 31.53 1.40 -3.89
N HIS A 8 31.10 2.54 -4.39
CA HIS A 8 30.12 3.41 -3.78
C HIS A 8 28.77 2.68 -3.86
N LEU A 9 28.19 2.39 -2.70
CA LEU A 9 26.79 1.97 -2.60
C LEU A 9 25.94 3.04 -3.31
N PRO A 10 25.01 2.68 -4.21
CA PRO A 10 24.00 3.64 -4.62
C PRO A 10 23.21 4.04 -3.38
N SER A 11 23.22 5.34 -3.08
CA SER A 11 22.33 5.97 -2.12
C SER A 11 20.89 5.68 -2.54
N GLN A 12 20.29 4.60 -2.04
CA GLN A 12 18.84 4.41 -2.06
C GLN A 12 18.22 5.25 -0.93
N GLY A 13 18.44 6.56 -1.02
CA GLY A 13 17.39 7.49 -0.65
C GLY A 13 16.62 7.71 -1.93
N ALA A 14 15.70 6.80 -2.26
CA ALA A 14 14.62 7.19 -3.15
C ALA A 14 13.93 8.34 -2.43
N GLU A 15 14.20 9.58 -2.87
CA GLU A 15 13.29 10.68 -2.60
C GLU A 15 11.91 10.11 -2.87
N LEU A 16 11.07 10.10 -1.84
CA LEU A 16 9.63 10.00 -2.03
C LEU A 16 9.31 11.18 -2.95
N GLY A 17 9.29 10.93 -4.26
CA GLY A 17 9.01 11.95 -5.25
C GLY A 17 7.78 12.71 -4.77
N THR A 18 7.81 14.04 -4.85
CA THR A 18 6.66 14.86 -4.48
C THR A 18 5.42 14.20 -5.04
N ALA A 19 4.56 13.68 -4.15
CA ALA A 19 3.40 12.91 -4.56
C ALA A 19 2.67 13.73 -5.62
N ALA A 20 2.35 13.08 -6.75
CA ALA A 20 1.66 13.75 -7.83
C ALA A 20 0.44 14.49 -7.25
N PRO A 21 0.16 15.72 -7.71
CA PRO A 21 -0.99 16.45 -7.21
C PRO A 21 -2.25 15.60 -7.36
N PHE A 22 -3.01 15.51 -6.28
CA PHE A 22 -4.24 14.74 -6.24
C PHE A 22 -5.35 15.53 -6.93
N TYR A 23 -5.97 14.94 -7.95
CA TYR A 23 -7.07 15.55 -8.69
C TYR A 23 -8.34 14.70 -8.49
N PRO A 24 -9.11 14.95 -7.41
CA PRO A 24 -10.26 14.14 -7.07
C PRO A 24 -11.34 14.16 -8.16
N GLN A 25 -11.96 13.02 -8.39
CA GLN A 25 -13.08 12.85 -9.30
C GLN A 25 -14.44 12.89 -8.57
N LEU A 26 -15.51 13.12 -9.33
CA LEU A 26 -16.87 13.08 -8.78
C LEU A 26 -17.17 11.66 -8.26
N GLY A 27 -17.64 11.55 -7.03
CA GLY A 27 -17.90 10.28 -6.34
C GLY A 27 -16.70 9.69 -5.61
N GLU A 28 -15.50 10.26 -5.77
CA GLU A 28 -14.30 9.80 -5.09
C GLU A 28 -14.27 10.22 -3.62
N LEU A 29 -13.64 9.41 -2.77
CA LEU A 29 -13.40 9.75 -1.37
C LEU A 29 -12.13 10.59 -1.24
N ALA A 30 -12.23 11.71 -0.53
CA ALA A 30 -11.09 12.55 -0.20
C ALA A 30 -11.07 12.90 1.29
N ALA A 31 -9.88 12.90 1.87
CA ALA A 31 -9.63 13.43 3.21
C ALA A 31 -9.22 14.89 3.10
N ASP A 32 -9.89 15.78 3.83
CA ASP A 32 -9.60 17.21 3.83
C ASP A 32 -8.73 17.59 5.03
N THR A 33 -7.46 17.89 4.79
CA THR A 33 -6.50 18.26 5.84
C THR A 33 -6.81 19.62 6.47
N ALA A 34 -7.56 20.50 5.81
CA ALA A 34 -8.03 21.75 6.39
C ALA A 34 -9.24 21.55 7.33
N LYS A 35 -9.79 20.33 7.39
CA LYS A 35 -10.90 19.91 8.26
C LYS A 35 -10.49 18.72 9.12
N ASP A 36 -9.29 18.76 9.69
CA ASP A 36 -8.76 17.71 10.59
C ASP A 36 -8.75 16.30 9.98
N GLY A 37 -8.57 16.21 8.66
CA GLY A 37 -8.56 14.93 7.94
C GLY A 37 -9.96 14.34 7.72
N ARG A 38 -11.03 15.14 7.88
CA ARG A 38 -12.41 14.69 7.64
C ARG A 38 -12.56 14.13 6.23
N VAL A 39 -13.17 12.94 6.15
CA VAL A 39 -13.40 12.23 4.89
C VAL A 39 -14.78 12.56 4.32
N GLY A 40 -14.83 12.87 3.03
CA GLY A 40 -16.06 13.08 2.27
C GLY A 40 -16.00 12.53 0.86
N VAL A 41 -17.17 12.23 0.31
CA VAL A 41 -17.38 11.96 -1.12
C VAL A 41 -17.44 13.28 -1.85
N VAL A 42 -16.67 13.41 -2.93
CA VAL A 42 -16.69 14.58 -3.80
C VAL A 42 -18.01 14.61 -4.58
N VAL A 43 -18.81 15.64 -4.36
CA VAL A 43 -20.16 15.80 -4.96
C VAL A 43 -20.24 16.96 -5.97
N THR A 44 -19.24 17.85 -5.97
CA THR A 44 -19.09 18.91 -6.98
C THR A 44 -17.62 19.14 -7.27
N LEU A 45 -17.27 19.26 -8.55
CA LEU A 45 -15.93 19.64 -9.02
C LEU A 45 -15.87 21.15 -9.30
N PRO A 46 -14.71 21.80 -9.11
CA PRO A 46 -14.51 23.18 -9.53
C PRO A 46 -14.56 23.28 -11.06
N GLY A 47 -15.22 24.32 -11.57
CA GLY A 47 -15.45 24.53 -13.00
C GLY A 47 -16.50 25.62 -13.26
N ALA A 48 -17.19 25.56 -14.40
CA ALA A 48 -18.15 26.59 -14.81
C ALA A 48 -19.33 26.80 -13.85
N GLY A 49 -19.64 25.81 -12.98
CA GLY A 49 -20.75 25.85 -12.03
C GLY A 49 -20.35 25.99 -10.55
N ALA A 50 -19.06 25.89 -10.21
CA ALA A 50 -18.59 25.97 -8.83
C ALA A 50 -17.13 26.43 -8.77
N ALA A 51 -16.80 27.30 -7.83
CA ALA A 51 -15.43 27.80 -7.65
C ALA A 51 -14.54 26.88 -6.80
N THR A 52 -15.11 25.83 -6.21
CA THR A 52 -14.47 24.96 -5.22
C THR A 52 -14.93 23.52 -5.39
N TYR A 53 -14.18 22.57 -4.81
CA TYR A 53 -14.73 21.24 -4.57
C TYR A 53 -15.79 21.30 -3.49
N HIS A 54 -16.80 20.45 -3.60
CA HIS A 54 -17.75 20.21 -2.52
C HIS A 54 -17.73 18.74 -2.14
N LEU A 55 -17.72 18.48 -0.84
CA LEU A 55 -17.64 17.15 -0.25
C LEU A 55 -18.79 16.93 0.73
N ARG A 56 -19.28 15.69 0.78
CA ARG A 56 -20.34 15.27 1.70
C ARG A 56 -19.89 14.04 2.49
N PRO A 57 -20.27 13.88 3.77
CA PRO A 57 -19.90 12.68 4.52
C PRO A 57 -20.46 11.42 3.85
N PRO A 58 -19.74 10.29 3.89
CA PRO A 58 -20.30 9.00 3.54
C PRO A 58 -21.53 8.71 4.43
N GLY A 59 -22.67 8.40 3.83
CA GLY A 59 -23.94 8.24 4.55
C GLY A 59 -24.78 9.52 4.68
N GLY A 60 -24.32 10.65 4.12
CA GLY A 60 -25.04 11.91 4.09
C GLY A 60 -24.70 12.86 5.24
N GLY A 61 -25.23 14.08 5.17
CA GLY A 61 -25.00 15.14 6.15
C GLY A 61 -24.60 16.47 5.51
N ALA A 62 -24.16 17.41 6.36
CA ALA A 62 -23.78 18.74 5.91
C ALA A 62 -22.55 18.68 5.00
N GLU A 63 -22.70 19.28 3.82
CA GLU A 63 -21.66 19.47 2.83
C GLU A 63 -20.65 20.52 3.29
N TRP A 64 -19.41 20.41 2.83
CA TRP A 64 -18.39 21.44 2.99
C TRP A 64 -17.58 21.62 1.70
N SER A 65 -16.89 22.75 1.61
CA SER A 65 -16.08 23.09 0.45
C SER A 65 -14.59 22.98 0.73
N ALA A 66 -13.82 22.61 -0.30
CA ALA A 66 -12.36 22.60 -0.31
C ALA A 66 -11.82 23.39 -1.53
N PRO A 67 -10.59 23.95 -1.45
CA PRO A 67 -10.02 24.78 -2.50
C PRO A 67 -10.00 24.11 -3.88
N ALA A 68 -10.23 24.89 -4.95
CA ALA A 68 -10.28 24.39 -6.34
C ALA A 68 -8.99 23.73 -6.84
N ASP A 69 -7.86 24.04 -6.22
CA ASP A 69 -6.57 23.43 -6.54
C ASP A 69 -6.34 22.09 -5.83
N ALA A 70 -7.32 21.60 -5.07
CA ALA A 70 -7.26 20.39 -4.27
C ALA A 70 -6.10 20.35 -3.25
N SER A 71 -5.51 21.50 -2.92
CA SER A 71 -4.31 21.59 -2.06
C SER A 71 -4.49 21.03 -0.65
N THR A 72 -5.74 20.96 -0.17
CA THR A 72 -6.08 20.40 1.15
C THR A 72 -6.63 18.98 1.06
N LEU A 73 -6.85 18.45 -0.15
CA LEU A 73 -7.44 17.14 -0.35
C LEU A 73 -6.34 16.10 -0.52
N LYS A 74 -6.53 14.95 0.13
CA LYS A 74 -5.70 13.78 -0.03
C LYS A 74 -6.56 12.58 -0.43
N PRO A 75 -6.03 11.66 -1.24
CA PRO A 75 -6.73 10.41 -1.52
C PRO A 75 -6.97 9.65 -0.22
N VAL A 76 -8.14 9.04 -0.10
CA VAL A 76 -8.39 8.07 0.98
C VAL A 76 -7.89 6.73 0.49
N PRO A 77 -6.84 6.14 1.11
CA PRO A 77 -6.35 4.85 0.67
C PRO A 77 -7.43 3.79 0.86
N ALA A 78 -7.71 3.04 -0.21
CA ALA A 78 -8.64 1.91 -0.15
C ALA A 78 -8.17 0.87 0.86
N LYS A 79 -9.12 0.23 1.53
CA LYS A 79 -8.79 -0.74 2.58
C LYS A 79 -8.06 -1.95 1.99
N VAL A 80 -6.99 -2.36 2.66
CA VAL A 80 -6.28 -3.62 2.34
C VAL A 80 -7.20 -4.81 2.60
N THR A 81 -7.28 -5.71 1.63
CA THR A 81 -8.07 -6.94 1.72
C THR A 81 -7.19 -8.15 2.01
N HIS A 82 -6.13 -8.35 1.23
CA HIS A 82 -5.19 -9.46 1.36
C HIS A 82 -3.87 -9.13 0.68
N ALA A 83 -2.86 -9.98 0.90
CA ALA A 83 -1.57 -9.88 0.22
C ALA A 83 -1.17 -11.22 -0.40
N THR A 84 -0.47 -11.16 -1.53
CA THR A 84 0.11 -12.32 -2.21
C THR A 84 1.61 -12.14 -2.35
N LEU A 85 2.37 -13.23 -2.33
CA LEU A 85 3.81 -13.16 -2.60
C LEU A 85 4.04 -12.75 -4.07
N LEU A 86 4.97 -11.82 -4.29
CA LEU A 86 5.54 -11.62 -5.62
C LEU A 86 6.56 -12.73 -5.87
N VAL A 87 6.66 -13.21 -7.11
CA VAL A 87 7.45 -14.40 -7.46
C VAL A 87 8.95 -14.14 -7.28
N THR A 88 9.39 -14.41 -6.04
CA THR A 88 10.71 -14.83 -5.55
C THR A 88 11.93 -13.93 -5.77
N ASP A 89 12.31 -13.22 -4.70
CA ASP A 89 13.60 -13.41 -4.03
C ASP A 89 13.51 -12.91 -2.59
N ALA A 90 13.59 -13.83 -1.62
CA ALA A 90 13.65 -13.48 -0.21
C ALA A 90 15.05 -12.95 0.11
N VAL A 91 15.16 -11.71 0.57
CA VAL A 91 16.45 -11.11 0.92
C VAL A 91 16.67 -11.24 2.41
N TYR A 92 17.70 -11.97 2.81
CA TYR A 92 18.11 -12.03 4.21
C TYR A 92 19.09 -10.90 4.55
N ASP A 93 18.74 -10.07 5.51
CA ASP A 93 19.66 -9.10 6.12
C ASP A 93 20.31 -9.74 7.36
N PRO A 94 21.61 -10.08 7.31
CA PRO A 94 22.32 -10.68 8.44
C PRO A 94 22.55 -9.71 9.60
N ARG A 95 22.50 -8.39 9.38
CA ARG A 95 22.68 -7.38 10.43
C ARG A 95 21.42 -7.24 11.27
N ALA A 96 20.27 -7.16 10.61
CA ALA A 96 18.96 -7.12 11.26
C ALA A 96 18.46 -8.50 11.70
N LYS A 97 19.03 -9.57 11.14
CA LYS A 97 18.57 -10.97 11.27
C LYS A 97 17.11 -11.13 10.80
N GLN A 98 16.75 -10.45 9.71
CA GLN A 98 15.40 -10.42 9.18
C GLN A 98 15.41 -10.84 7.72
N VAL A 99 14.28 -11.39 7.26
CA VAL A 99 14.02 -11.64 5.84
C VAL A 99 13.06 -10.58 5.32
N SER A 100 13.33 -10.08 4.12
CA SER A 100 12.41 -9.24 3.35
C SER A 100 11.90 -10.02 2.16
N LEU A 101 10.57 -10.07 2.00
CA LEU A 101 9.87 -10.69 0.88
C LEU A 101 9.06 -9.62 0.14
N ALA A 102 9.19 -9.57 -1.17
CA ALA A 102 8.30 -8.75 -1.99
C ALA A 102 6.88 -9.34 -1.97
N ILE A 103 5.89 -8.51 -1.67
CA ILE A 103 4.47 -8.85 -1.68
C ILE A 103 3.68 -7.86 -2.51
N LEU A 104 2.55 -8.31 -3.04
CA LEU A 104 1.53 -7.47 -3.63
C LEU A 104 0.36 -7.37 -2.65
N VAL A 105 0.02 -6.14 -2.25
CA VAL A 105 -1.09 -5.82 -1.37
C VAL A 105 -2.30 -5.46 -2.22
N HIS A 106 -3.40 -6.18 -2.03
CA HIS A 106 -4.64 -5.99 -2.79
C HIS A 106 -5.61 -5.15 -1.99
N HIS A 107 -6.20 -4.15 -2.63
CA HIS A 107 -7.14 -3.21 -2.02
C HIS A 107 -8.58 -3.50 -2.48
N GLU A 108 -9.56 -3.02 -1.72
CA GLU A 108 -10.99 -3.30 -1.97
C GLU A 108 -11.53 -2.67 -3.27
N ASP A 109 -10.86 -1.65 -3.79
CA ASP A 109 -11.12 -1.00 -5.07
C ASP A 109 -10.59 -1.79 -6.27
N GLY A 110 -9.89 -2.89 -6.02
CA GLY A 110 -9.25 -3.72 -7.04
C GLY A 110 -7.85 -3.25 -7.44
N ASP A 111 -7.34 -2.15 -6.86
CA ASP A 111 -5.96 -1.74 -7.06
C ASP A 111 -5.00 -2.60 -6.23
N SER A 112 -3.72 -2.57 -6.61
CA SER A 112 -2.67 -3.31 -5.92
C SER A 112 -1.38 -2.52 -5.81
N SER A 113 -0.72 -2.65 -4.66
CA SER A 113 0.56 -1.96 -4.38
C SER A 113 1.64 -2.94 -3.96
N GLU A 114 2.86 -2.74 -4.45
CA GLU A 114 4.01 -3.53 -4.02
C GLU A 114 4.48 -3.09 -2.62
N ALA A 115 4.83 -4.06 -1.78
CA ALA A 115 5.36 -3.82 -0.45
C ALA A 115 6.41 -4.88 -0.06
N ALA A 116 7.14 -4.61 1.02
CA ALA A 116 8.06 -5.56 1.63
C ALA A 116 7.44 -6.15 2.90
N LEU A 117 7.27 -7.48 2.94
CA LEU A 117 6.98 -8.21 4.17
C LEU A 117 8.30 -8.49 4.89
N ILE A 118 8.45 -7.93 6.09
CA ILE A 118 9.62 -8.14 6.94
C ILE A 118 9.31 -9.23 7.96
N LEU A 119 10.09 -10.31 7.94
CA LEU A 119 9.97 -11.45 8.85
C LEU A 119 11.13 -11.46 9.84
N THR A 120 10.81 -11.47 11.13
CA THR A 120 11.78 -11.69 12.21
C THR A 120 12.12 -13.18 12.33
N PRO A 121 13.15 -13.57 13.12
CA PRO A 121 13.48 -14.97 13.35
C PRO A 121 12.30 -15.80 13.86
N SER A 122 11.52 -15.27 14.80
CA SER A 122 10.33 -15.95 15.30
C SER A 122 9.24 -16.11 14.24
N ASP A 123 9.08 -15.11 13.35
CA ASP A 123 8.09 -15.20 12.26
C ASP A 123 8.50 -16.26 11.25
N MET A 124 9.80 -16.35 10.93
CA MET A 124 10.34 -17.39 10.04
C MET A 124 10.13 -18.80 10.61
N GLU A 125 10.41 -19.00 11.90
CA GLU A 125 10.19 -20.28 12.56
C GLU A 125 8.71 -20.68 12.59
N GLN A 126 7.82 -19.74 12.93
CA GLN A 126 6.38 -19.98 12.93
C GLN A 126 5.85 -20.25 11.53
N LEU A 127 6.28 -19.48 10.52
CA LEU A 127 5.86 -19.67 9.15
C LEU A 127 6.32 -21.02 8.61
N HIS A 128 7.57 -21.42 8.85
CA HIS A 128 8.10 -22.74 8.50
C HIS A 128 7.29 -23.86 9.19
N ALA A 129 7.00 -23.72 10.49
CA ALA A 129 6.23 -24.72 11.23
C ALA A 129 4.78 -24.87 10.70
N HIS A 130 4.11 -23.76 10.38
CA HIS A 130 2.74 -23.82 9.86
C HIS A 130 2.69 -24.32 8.41
N THR A 131 3.50 -23.75 7.53
CA THR A 131 3.51 -24.12 6.11
C THR A 131 4.04 -25.53 5.89
N GLY A 132 5.07 -25.95 6.66
CA GLY A 132 5.59 -27.32 6.62
C GLY A 132 4.54 -28.37 6.99
N ARG A 133 3.66 -28.09 7.96
CA ARG A 133 2.51 -28.97 8.28
C ARG A 133 1.54 -29.06 7.11
N PHE A 134 1.14 -27.93 6.54
CA PHE A 134 0.20 -27.93 5.41
C PHE A 134 0.76 -28.63 4.16
N LEU A 135 2.06 -28.49 3.88
CA LEU A 135 2.69 -29.16 2.76
C LEU A 135 2.78 -30.68 2.98
N ALA A 136 3.13 -31.12 4.19
CA ALA A 136 3.12 -32.53 4.54
C ALA A 136 1.71 -33.14 4.47
N ASP A 137 0.68 -32.41 4.91
CA ASP A 137 -0.72 -32.84 4.81
C ASP A 137 -1.23 -32.84 3.34
N HIS A 138 -0.75 -31.90 2.52
CA HIS A 138 -1.10 -31.82 1.10
C HIS A 138 -0.50 -32.98 0.29
N GLU A 139 0.74 -33.39 0.57
CA GLU A 139 1.36 -34.59 -0.01
C GLU A 139 0.65 -35.88 0.43
N TRP A 140 -0.11 -35.86 1.53
CA TRP A 140 -0.81 -37.02 2.07
C TRP A 140 -2.22 -37.23 1.51
N LEU A 141 -2.75 -36.36 0.63
CA LEU A 141 -3.99 -36.64 -0.09
C LEU A 141 -3.73 -37.75 -1.14
N PRO A 142 -4.17 -39.00 -0.93
CA PRO A 142 -3.86 -40.09 -1.84
C PRO A 142 -4.75 -39.94 -3.07
N GLY A 143 -4.16 -39.49 -4.18
CA GLY A 143 -4.66 -39.81 -5.51
C GLY A 143 -4.49 -41.30 -5.74
N GLY A 144 -5.52 -42.09 -5.43
CA GLY A 144 -5.53 -43.51 -5.72
C GLY A 144 -6.64 -44.27 -5.01
N ALA A 145 -7.84 -44.27 -5.59
CA ALA A 145 -8.75 -45.41 -5.42
C ALA A 145 -8.57 -46.34 -6.65
N PRO A 146 -8.54 -47.68 -6.47
CA PRO A 146 -8.39 -48.65 -7.54
C PRO A 146 -9.58 -48.68 -8.51
#